data_AF-A0A532U7J1-F1
#
_entry.id   AF-A0A532U7J1-F1
#
_cell.length_a   1.000
_cell.length_b   1.000
_cell.length_c   1.000
_cell.angle_alpha   90.00
_cell.angle_beta   90.00
_cell.angle_gamma   90.00
#
_symmetry.space_group_name_H-M   'P 1'
#
loop_
_entity.id
_entity.type
_entity.pdbx_description
1 polymer ?
#
loop_
_entity_poly.entity_id
_entity_poly.type
_entity_poly.pdbx_seq_one_letter_code
_entity_poly.pdbx_strand_id
1 'polypeptide(L)'
;MVLIAVLVALSLPLASTASADEISGTGTIWAKGAGLAILRGDGEIEIEGHGVGVVWIKGAETLEASGKGHRWEVPSGNATLFWGWSGTIQASGQKITVWMTGGLIEFTASGTGRVYLRGHGRYEINGHDGFWSPTGEVIRLDAVPVTQ
;
A
#
# COMPACT_ATOMS: atom_id res chain seq x y z
N MET A 1 -55.02 -21.52 -40.86
CA MET A 1 -54.23 -20.73 -39.89
C MET A 1 -54.34 -21.41 -38.53
N VAL A 2 -53.26 -22.06 -38.07
CA VAL A 2 -53.12 -22.54 -36.69
C VAL A 2 -51.70 -22.18 -36.27
N LEU A 3 -51.66 -21.41 -35.19
CA LEU A 3 -50.51 -20.81 -34.53
C LEU A 3 -49.91 -21.83 -33.56
N ILE A 4 -48.63 -22.20 -33.71
CA ILE A 4 -47.88 -22.87 -32.64
C ILE A 4 -46.53 -22.16 -32.51
N ALA A 5 -46.49 -21.26 -31.54
CA ALA A 5 -45.29 -20.61 -31.05
C ALA A 5 -44.51 -21.62 -30.19
N VAL A 6 -43.37 -22.10 -30.68
CA VAL A 6 -42.43 -22.89 -29.87
C VAL A 6 -41.40 -21.93 -29.30
N LEU A 7 -41.62 -21.57 -28.03
CA LEU A 7 -40.74 -20.77 -27.21
C LEU A 7 -39.56 -21.64 -26.75
N VAL A 8 -38.43 -21.59 -27.46
CA VAL A 8 -37.20 -22.26 -27.03
C VAL A 8 -36.50 -21.37 -26.01
N ALA A 9 -36.71 -21.67 -24.72
CA ALA A 9 -35.93 -21.11 -23.63
C ALA A 9 -34.53 -21.73 -23.66
N LEU A 10 -33.57 -20.99 -24.23
CA LEU A 10 -32.16 -21.38 -24.22
C LEU A 10 -31.58 -21.03 -22.84
N SER A 11 -31.43 -22.03 -21.98
CA SER A 11 -30.82 -21.89 -20.65
C SER A 11 -29.33 -21.55 -20.81
N LEU A 12 -28.94 -20.37 -20.33
CA LEU A 12 -27.54 -19.96 -20.22
C LEU A 12 -26.79 -20.87 -19.23
N PRO A 13 -25.61 -21.41 -19.56
CA PRO A 13 -24.67 -21.86 -18.54
C PRO A 13 -24.04 -20.63 -17.89
N LEU A 14 -24.28 -20.45 -16.59
CA LEU A 14 -23.50 -19.55 -15.74
C LEU A 14 -22.08 -20.09 -15.69
N ALA A 15 -21.16 -19.44 -16.38
CA ALA A 15 -19.73 -19.64 -16.14
C ALA A 15 -19.41 -19.01 -14.77
N SER A 16 -19.39 -19.82 -13.71
CA SER A 16 -18.76 -19.45 -12.45
C SER A 16 -17.25 -19.42 -12.68
N THR A 17 -16.72 -18.31 -13.18
CA THR A 17 -15.29 -18.03 -13.12
C THR A 17 -14.94 -17.69 -11.68
N ALA A 18 -13.98 -18.45 -11.15
CA ALA A 18 -13.57 -18.53 -9.75
C ALA A 18 -13.17 -17.17 -9.16
N SER A 19 -13.61 -16.90 -7.92
CA SER A 19 -12.92 -15.93 -7.06
C SER A 19 -11.53 -16.46 -6.76
N ALA A 20 -10.51 -15.84 -7.32
CA ALA A 20 -9.17 -15.91 -6.75
C ALA A 20 -9.12 -15.00 -5.53
N ASP A 21 -9.79 -15.41 -4.45
CA ASP A 21 -9.51 -14.89 -3.10
C ASP A 21 -8.74 -15.96 -2.36
N GLU A 22 -7.53 -16.25 -2.81
CA GLU A 22 -6.51 -16.81 -1.92
C GLU A 22 -5.76 -15.62 -1.30
N ILE A 23 -6.45 -14.87 -0.44
CA ILE A 23 -5.77 -13.94 0.46
C ILE A 23 -5.15 -14.80 1.56
N SER A 24 -3.95 -15.33 1.30
CA SER A 24 -3.05 -15.75 2.38
C SER A 24 -2.67 -14.49 3.13
N GLY A 25 -3.40 -14.19 4.22
CA GLY A 25 -3.47 -12.87 4.85
C GLY A 25 -2.14 -12.12 4.85
N THR A 26 -2.01 -11.05 4.08
CA THR A 26 -0.91 -10.10 4.23
C THR A 26 -1.32 -9.05 5.26
N GLY A 27 -0.38 -8.56 6.07
CA GLY A 27 -0.67 -7.50 7.01
C GLY A 27 -0.92 -6.20 6.25
N THR A 28 -2.01 -5.49 6.56
CA THR A 28 -2.33 -4.19 5.95
C THR A 28 -2.29 -3.11 7.02
N ILE A 29 -1.61 -2.00 6.72
CA ILE A 29 -1.55 -0.81 7.55
C ILE A 29 -1.90 0.44 6.75
N TRP A 30 -2.75 1.28 7.32
CA TRP A 30 -2.88 2.67 6.93
C TRP A 30 -2.27 3.53 8.04
N ALA A 31 -1.56 4.61 7.70
CA ALA A 31 -1.03 5.52 8.69
C ALA A 31 -1.02 6.96 8.20
N LYS A 32 -1.36 7.89 9.11
CA LYS A 32 -1.33 9.33 8.88
C LYS A 32 -0.75 10.07 10.08
N GLY A 33 0.24 10.92 9.86
CA GLY A 33 0.92 11.60 10.95
C GLY A 33 2.01 12.58 10.52
N ALA A 34 2.77 13.04 11.49
CA ALA A 34 3.92 13.92 11.34
C ALA A 34 5.12 13.33 12.08
N GLY A 35 6.29 13.41 11.46
CA GLY A 35 7.53 12.86 12.02
C GLY A 35 8.29 12.02 11.01
N LEU A 36 8.62 10.79 11.40
CA LEU A 36 9.41 9.83 10.64
C LEU A 36 8.67 8.49 10.56
N ALA A 37 8.46 8.01 9.33
CA ALA A 37 7.98 6.66 9.06
C ALA A 37 9.01 5.91 8.21
N ILE A 38 9.33 4.67 8.58
CA ILE A 38 10.24 3.79 7.83
C ILE A 38 9.54 2.46 7.62
N LEU A 39 9.39 2.05 6.37
CA LEU A 39 8.88 0.74 5.99
C LEU A 39 10.01 -0.12 5.44
N ARG A 40 10.01 -1.39 5.82
CA ARG A 40 10.90 -2.38 5.23
C ARG A 40 10.18 -3.72 5.12
N GLY A 41 10.10 -4.26 3.91
CA GLY A 41 9.36 -5.49 3.69
C GLY A 41 9.19 -5.87 2.22
N ASP A 42 8.34 -6.86 2.03
CA ASP A 42 7.89 -7.34 0.73
C ASP A 42 6.41 -6.98 0.58
N GLY A 43 6.01 -6.46 -0.58
CA GLY A 43 4.61 -6.10 -0.84
C GLY A 43 4.47 -4.78 -1.59
N GLU A 44 3.40 -4.06 -1.28
CA GLU A 44 2.98 -2.83 -1.95
C GLU A 44 2.86 -1.68 -0.95
N ILE A 45 3.28 -0.48 -1.38
CA ILE A 45 3.11 0.76 -0.64
C ILE A 45 2.50 1.81 -1.57
N GLU A 46 1.42 2.43 -1.12
CA GLU A 46 0.86 3.65 -1.69
C GLU A 46 1.09 4.81 -0.73
N ILE A 47 1.61 5.93 -1.24
CA ILE A 47 1.96 7.12 -0.47
C ILE A 47 1.21 8.31 -1.04
N GLU A 48 0.49 9.01 -0.17
CA GLU A 48 -0.20 10.25 -0.50
C GLU A 48 0.70 11.44 -0.14
N GLY A 49 1.24 12.08 -1.18
CA GLY A 49 2.07 13.26 -1.07
C GLY A 49 1.24 14.53 -0.90
N HIS A 50 1.56 15.33 0.13
CA HIS A 50 0.85 16.56 0.48
C HIS A 50 1.65 17.84 0.17
N GLY A 51 2.71 17.74 -0.65
CA GLY A 51 3.57 18.86 -1.05
C GLY A 51 4.61 19.27 -0.01
N VAL A 52 4.63 18.62 1.17
CA VAL A 52 5.57 18.91 2.26
C VAL A 52 6.23 17.64 2.77
N GLY A 53 7.57 17.59 2.73
CA GLY A 53 8.35 16.46 3.21
C GLY A 53 9.18 15.78 2.14
N VAL A 54 9.73 14.63 2.51
CA VAL A 54 10.65 13.81 1.72
C VAL A 54 10.22 12.36 1.79
N VAL A 55 10.22 11.69 0.65
CA VAL A 55 10.06 10.24 0.52
C VAL A 55 11.30 9.69 -0.19
N TRP A 56 11.96 8.70 0.40
CA TRP A 56 13.08 8.00 -0.21
C TRP A 56 12.74 6.52 -0.31
N ILE A 57 12.70 6.01 -1.54
CA ILE A 57 12.31 4.62 -1.85
C ILE A 57 13.53 3.91 -2.42
N LYS A 58 13.84 2.73 -1.91
CA LYS A 58 14.95 1.90 -2.37
C LYS A 58 14.47 0.47 -2.61
N GLY A 59 14.94 -0.13 -3.71
CA GLY A 59 14.73 -1.54 -4.00
C GLY A 59 13.33 -1.88 -4.49
N ALA A 60 12.56 -0.89 -4.95
CA ALA A 60 11.29 -1.15 -5.61
C ALA A 60 11.52 -1.82 -6.97
N GLU A 61 10.74 -2.84 -7.27
CA GLU A 61 10.69 -3.50 -8.59
C GLU A 61 9.82 -2.69 -9.55
N THR A 62 8.71 -2.14 -9.03
CA THR A 62 7.88 -1.18 -9.74
C THR A 62 7.79 0.11 -8.93
N LEU A 63 7.82 1.25 -9.62
CA LEU A 63 7.68 2.57 -9.00
C LEU A 63 6.95 3.51 -9.96
N GLU A 64 5.72 3.81 -9.61
CA GLU A 64 4.85 4.73 -10.34
C GLU A 64 4.57 5.96 -9.48
N ALA A 65 4.49 7.13 -10.10
CA ALA A 65 4.19 8.36 -9.38
C ALA A 65 3.40 9.31 -10.28
N SER A 66 2.32 9.86 -9.75
CA SER A 66 1.47 10.83 -10.42
C SER A 66 1.32 12.05 -9.52
N GLY A 67 1.75 13.21 -10.00
CA GLY A 67 1.75 14.41 -9.16
C GLY A 67 2.74 15.49 -9.60
N LYS A 68 2.99 16.41 -8.68
CA LYS A 68 3.91 17.54 -8.85
C LYS A 68 4.92 17.56 -7.71
N GLY A 69 6.14 17.97 -8.01
CA GLY A 69 7.23 18.06 -7.04
C GLY A 69 8.54 17.68 -7.68
N HIS A 70 9.53 17.34 -6.87
CA HIS A 70 10.83 16.89 -7.34
C HIS A 70 10.93 15.38 -7.24
N ARG A 71 11.28 14.72 -8.36
CA ARG A 71 11.66 13.31 -8.42
C ARG A 71 13.12 13.24 -8.87
N TRP A 72 13.94 12.52 -8.12
CA TRP A 72 15.34 12.30 -8.46
C TRP A 72 15.69 10.82 -8.34
N GLU A 73 16.08 10.22 -9.46
CA GLU A 73 16.55 8.84 -9.53
C GLU A 73 18.05 8.79 -9.27
N VAL A 74 18.47 7.95 -8.32
CA VAL A 74 19.87 7.80 -7.90
C VAL A 74 20.50 6.65 -8.70
N PRO A 75 21.41 6.94 -9.66
CA PRO A 75 21.87 5.94 -10.63
C PRO A 75 22.62 4.75 -10.01
N SER A 76 23.31 4.96 -8.88
CA SER A 76 24.16 3.95 -8.25
C SER A 76 23.45 3.10 -7.19
N GLY A 77 22.19 3.41 -6.84
CA GLY A 77 21.58 2.94 -5.59
C GLY A 77 20.28 2.16 -5.71
N ASN A 78 19.72 2.04 -6.92
CA ASN A 78 18.32 1.62 -7.15
C ASN A 78 17.37 2.30 -6.15
N ALA A 79 17.44 3.63 -6.12
CA ALA A 79 16.68 4.44 -5.18
C ALA A 79 16.17 5.71 -5.86
N THR A 80 15.00 6.15 -5.41
CA THR A 80 14.33 7.35 -5.91
C THR A 80 13.95 8.24 -4.73
N LEU A 81 14.29 9.52 -4.84
CA LEU A 81 13.93 10.55 -3.89
C LEU A 81 12.79 11.39 -4.45
N PHE A 82 11.77 11.60 -3.63
CA PHE A 82 10.71 12.56 -3.87
C PHE A 82 10.78 13.65 -2.80
N TRP A 83 10.75 14.92 -3.22
CA TRP A 83 10.76 16.07 -2.31
C TRP A 83 9.68 17.08 -2.72
N GLY A 84 8.93 17.54 -1.72
CA GLY A 84 7.79 18.44 -1.95
C GLY A 84 6.74 17.83 -2.88
N TRP A 85 6.60 16.50 -2.86
CA TRP A 85 5.69 15.79 -3.77
C TRP A 85 4.24 15.95 -3.32
N SER A 86 3.38 16.34 -4.26
CA SER A 86 1.93 16.44 -4.12
C SER A 86 1.26 15.55 -5.16
N GLY A 87 0.57 14.51 -4.71
CA GLY A 87 0.04 13.42 -5.53
C GLY A 87 0.49 12.05 -5.01
N THR A 88 0.18 10.99 -5.75
CA THR A 88 0.36 9.61 -5.31
C THR A 88 1.70 9.03 -5.77
N ILE A 89 2.30 8.19 -4.94
CA ILE A 89 3.46 7.34 -5.28
C ILE A 89 3.10 5.90 -4.94
N GLN A 90 3.24 4.98 -5.89
CA GLN A 90 3.02 3.55 -5.70
C GLN A 90 4.34 2.81 -5.93
N ALA A 91 4.69 1.93 -5.00
CA ALA A 91 5.90 1.11 -5.08
C ALA A 91 5.60 -0.33 -4.69
N SER A 92 6.12 -1.30 -5.45
CA SER A 92 6.02 -2.72 -5.11
C SER A 92 7.30 -3.50 -5.40
N GLY A 93 7.41 -4.69 -4.82
CA GLY A 93 8.57 -5.57 -4.93
C GLY A 93 9.02 -6.20 -3.60
N GLN A 94 10.20 -6.80 -3.63
CA GLN A 94 10.80 -7.47 -2.47
C GLN A 94 11.89 -6.63 -1.82
N LYS A 95 11.98 -6.69 -0.48
CA LYS A 95 12.97 -6.00 0.35
C LYS A 95 13.00 -4.49 0.11
N ILE A 96 11.85 -3.92 -0.23
CA ILE A 96 11.69 -2.48 -0.40
C ILE A 96 12.00 -1.80 0.93
N THR A 97 12.67 -0.67 0.87
CA THR A 97 12.83 0.22 2.01
C THR A 97 12.30 1.59 1.64
N VAL A 98 11.35 2.10 2.42
CA VAL A 98 10.74 3.43 2.24
C VAL A 98 11.01 4.25 3.49
N TRP A 99 11.56 5.46 3.31
CA TRP A 99 11.73 6.45 4.37
C TRP A 99 10.88 7.67 4.07
N MET A 100 10.07 8.09 5.02
CA MET A 100 9.22 9.28 4.91
C MET A 100 9.46 10.20 6.09
N THR A 101 9.68 11.47 5.81
CA THR A 101 9.79 12.51 6.84
C THR A 101 9.03 13.75 6.42
N GLY A 102 8.25 14.33 7.31
CA GLY A 102 7.42 15.48 6.98
C GLY A 102 6.43 15.88 8.07
N GLY A 103 5.78 17.02 7.83
CA GLY A 103 4.70 17.53 8.68
C GLY A 103 3.34 16.87 8.40
N LEU A 104 3.20 16.20 7.25
CA LEU A 104 2.05 15.37 6.92
C LEU A 104 2.51 14.20 6.03
N ILE A 105 2.51 13.02 6.62
CA ILE A 105 2.80 11.72 6.02
C ILE A 105 1.48 10.96 6.00
N GLU A 106 1.15 10.36 4.86
CA GLU A 106 -0.01 9.48 4.71
C GLU A 106 0.36 8.35 3.76
N PHE A 107 0.14 7.11 4.17
CA PHE A 107 0.42 5.94 3.35
C PHE A 107 -0.47 4.75 3.73
N THR A 108 -0.61 3.85 2.76
CA THR A 108 -1.13 2.50 2.94
C THR A 108 -0.07 1.51 2.52
N ALA A 109 0.12 0.43 3.26
CA ALA A 109 1.01 -0.65 2.87
C ALA A 109 0.37 -2.01 3.15
N SER A 110 0.59 -2.96 2.25
CA SER A 110 0.16 -4.35 2.38
C SER A 110 1.34 -5.28 2.10
N GLY A 111 1.45 -6.37 2.86
CA GLY A 111 2.50 -7.36 2.66
C GLY A 111 3.06 -7.93 3.95
N THR A 112 4.37 -8.16 3.97
CA THR A 112 5.10 -8.62 5.15
C THR A 112 6.29 -7.73 5.45
N GLY A 113 6.57 -7.48 6.73
CA GLY A 113 7.71 -6.66 7.11
C GLY A 113 7.50 -5.87 8.38
N ARG A 114 8.08 -4.67 8.42
CA ARG A 114 8.06 -3.80 9.60
C ARG A 114 7.85 -2.35 9.20
N VAL A 115 7.08 -1.67 10.03
CA VAL A 115 6.88 -0.22 9.97
C VAL A 115 7.40 0.38 11.27
N TYR A 116 8.34 1.30 11.19
CA TYR A 116 8.75 2.14 12.31
C TYR A 116 8.07 3.49 12.20
N LEU A 117 7.34 3.89 13.24
CA LEU A 117 6.64 5.18 13.30
C LEU A 117 7.13 5.97 14.51
N ARG A 118 7.70 7.14 14.27
CA ARG A 118 8.12 8.10 15.30
C ARG A 118 7.51 9.47 15.06
N GLY A 119 6.82 10.01 16.06
CA GLY A 119 6.22 11.34 16.01
C GLY A 119 4.81 11.35 16.56
N HIS A 120 3.90 12.00 15.84
CA HIS A 120 2.50 12.15 16.25
C HIS A 120 1.60 11.80 15.09
N GLY A 121 0.58 10.99 15.32
CA GLY A 121 -0.29 10.50 14.26
C GLY A 121 -1.09 9.31 14.72
N ARG A 122 -1.82 8.72 13.77
CA ARG A 122 -2.59 7.49 13.94
C ARG A 122 -2.19 6.49 12.88
N TYR A 123 -2.39 5.23 13.19
CA TYR A 123 -2.36 4.15 12.23
C TYR A 123 -3.49 3.18 12.54
N GLU A 124 -3.91 2.45 11.52
CA GLU A 124 -4.79 1.30 11.63
C GLU A 124 -4.06 0.11 11.04
N ILE A 125 -3.90 -0.97 11.79
CA ILE A 125 -3.30 -2.22 11.32
C ILE A 125 -4.31 -3.36 11.47
N ASN A 126 -4.66 -4.01 10.36
CA ASN A 126 -5.63 -5.10 10.34
C ASN A 126 -6.94 -4.78 11.10
N GLY A 127 -7.45 -3.55 10.98
CA GLY A 127 -8.65 -3.08 11.68
C GLY A 127 -8.45 -2.65 13.14
N HIS A 128 -7.20 -2.60 13.63
CA HIS A 128 -6.88 -2.15 14.97
C HIS A 128 -6.18 -0.78 14.96
N ASP A 129 -6.76 0.19 15.67
CA ASP A 129 -6.19 1.52 15.83
C ASP A 129 -4.96 1.55 16.74
N GLY A 130 -4.04 2.46 16.42
CA GLY A 130 -2.93 2.83 17.26
C GLY A 130 -2.46 4.26 17.03
N PHE A 131 -1.51 4.70 17.85
CA PHE A 131 -0.94 6.03 17.79
C PHE A 131 0.55 5.95 17.52
N TRP A 132 1.07 6.92 16.79
CA TRP A 132 2.51 7.04 16.62
C TRP A 132 3.16 7.34 17.98
N SER A 133 4.32 6.76 18.23
CA SER A 133 5.07 6.98 19.46
C SER A 133 6.04 8.17 19.28
N PRO A 134 6.12 9.13 20.22
CA PRO A 134 7.12 10.20 20.17
C PRO A 134 8.57 9.68 20.18
N THR A 135 8.82 8.55 20.84
CA THR A 135 10.14 7.89 20.89
C THR A 135 10.33 6.85 19.79
N GLY A 136 9.25 6.52 19.09
CA GLY A 136 9.21 5.54 18.01
C GLY A 136 8.75 4.17 18.47
N GLU A 137 8.04 3.48 17.59
CA GLU A 137 7.57 2.10 17.79
C GLU A 137 7.74 1.31 16.50
N VAL A 138 8.02 0.01 16.63
CA VAL A 138 8.09 -0.92 15.49
C VAL A 138 6.84 -1.78 15.47
N ILE A 139 6.09 -1.67 14.41
CA ILE A 139 4.90 -2.46 14.10
C ILE A 139 5.31 -3.55 13.11
N ARG A 140 4.89 -4.79 13.36
CA ARG A 140 5.10 -5.90 12.42
C ARG A 140 3.89 -6.05 11.51
N LEU A 141 4.16 -6.17 10.22
CA LEU A 141 3.20 -6.61 9.22
C LEU A 141 3.43 -8.11 9.06
N ASP A 142 2.68 -8.89 9.82
CA ASP A 142 2.68 -10.33 9.75
C ASP A 142 1.37 -10.80 9.13
N ALA A 143 1.40 -12.00 8.55
CA ALA A 143 0.21 -12.63 8.04
C ALA A 143 -0.77 -12.92 9.18
N VAL A 144 -2.03 -12.49 9.04
CA VAL A 144 -3.09 -12.92 9.98
C VAL A 144 -3.39 -14.39 9.67
N PRO A 145 -3.16 -15.33 10.60
CA PRO A 145 -3.58 -16.70 10.38
C PRO A 145 -5.12 -16.72 10.27
N VAL A 146 -5.62 -17.26 9.15
CA VAL A 146 -7.05 -17.51 8.99
C VAL A 146 -7.44 -18.56 10.03
N THR A 147 -8.15 -18.14 11.07
CA THR A 147 -8.71 -19.08 12.04
C THR A 147 -9.88 -19.77 11.34
N GLN A 148 -9.77 -21.08 11.08
CA GLN A 148 -10.87 -21.91 10.61
C GLN A 148 -11.91 -22.15 11.71
#